data_AF-A0A559V7V1-F1
#
_entry.id   AF-A0A559V7V1-F1
#
_cell.length_a   1.000
_cell.length_b   1.000
_cell.length_c   1.000
_cell.angle_alpha   90.00
_cell.angle_beta   90.00
_cell.angle_gamma   90.00
#
_symmetry.space_group_name_H-M   'P 1'
#
loop_
_entity.id
_entity.type
_entity.pdbx_description
1 polymer ?
#
loop_
_entity_poly.entity_id
_entity_poly.type
_entity_poly.pdbx_seq_one_letter_code
_entity_poly.pdbx_strand_id
1 'polypeptide(L)'
;MISDRRPDPDATVVRYGLRWLLWTLPLVLLLGGVGVLGLLALIDQGFHVVALVCLLGLVWAGFALRTVLRWRGLVTALDAKGFWVLRHGKAVLIPWDSLAGIGLYWTRVGRRLVHTMELCPRGDIDDDDPLLREFVRDTAPLREGLPRLRYRLDVRHFFSVYDRALRRWAPPELWFGRVEQPRSYLRQSATAGLTRPGQ
;
A
#
# COMPACT_ATOMS: atom_id res chain seq x y z
N MET A 1 1.39 25.37 -12.94
CA MET A 1 0.03 24.91 -13.34
C MET A 1 0.19 23.68 -14.23
N ILE A 2 -0.11 22.47 -13.74
CA ILE A 2 -0.18 21.26 -14.57
C ILE A 2 -1.68 20.99 -14.79
N SER A 3 -2.19 21.35 -15.97
CA SER A 3 -3.63 21.32 -16.30
C SER A 3 -4.19 19.94 -16.64
N ASP A 4 -3.35 18.91 -16.76
CA ASP A 4 -3.83 17.57 -17.06
C ASP A 4 -3.78 16.71 -15.79
N ARG A 5 -4.88 16.64 -15.05
CA ARG A 5 -5.05 15.74 -13.88
C ARG A 5 -5.18 14.26 -14.30
N ARG A 6 -4.48 13.85 -15.36
CA ARG A 6 -4.56 12.51 -15.90
C ARG A 6 -3.17 12.02 -16.33
N PRO A 7 -2.87 10.74 -16.07
CA PRO A 7 -1.70 10.10 -16.65
C PRO A 7 -1.73 10.15 -18.18
N ASP A 8 -0.54 10.12 -18.77
CA ASP A 8 -0.37 9.96 -20.21
C ASP A 8 -1.13 8.70 -20.73
N PRO A 9 -1.73 8.72 -21.94
CA PRO A 9 -2.29 7.53 -22.58
C PRO A 9 -1.35 6.30 -22.59
N ASP A 10 -0.04 6.52 -22.71
CA ASP A 10 0.96 5.45 -22.75
C ASP A 10 1.46 5.01 -21.36
N ALA A 11 0.89 5.59 -20.29
CA ALA A 11 1.31 5.30 -18.92
C ALA A 11 1.18 3.81 -18.56
N THR A 12 2.14 3.31 -17.78
CA THR A 12 2.01 1.98 -17.20
C THR A 12 1.03 2.03 -16.02
N VAL A 13 -0.20 1.57 -16.23
CA VAL A 13 -1.26 1.58 -15.22
C VAL A 13 -1.30 0.26 -14.43
N VAL A 14 -1.27 0.36 -13.10
CA VAL A 14 -1.43 -0.76 -12.17
C VAL A 14 -2.67 -0.55 -11.32
N ARG A 15 -3.62 -1.49 -11.40
CA ARG A 15 -4.89 -1.43 -10.66
C ARG A 15 -4.87 -2.39 -9.47
N TYR A 16 -5.02 -1.83 -8.27
CA TYR A 16 -5.08 -2.62 -7.04
C TYR A 16 -6.52 -3.07 -6.72
N GLY A 17 -6.63 -4.14 -5.93
CA GLY A 17 -7.87 -4.50 -5.26
C GLY A 17 -8.82 -5.43 -6.03
N LEU A 18 -8.94 -5.35 -7.36
CA LEU A 18 -10.00 -6.11 -8.06
C LEU A 18 -9.81 -7.63 -7.97
N ARG A 19 -8.60 -8.13 -8.23
CA ARG A 19 -8.33 -9.57 -8.23
C ARG A 19 -8.39 -10.16 -6.82
N TRP A 20 -7.86 -9.47 -5.82
CA TRP A 20 -7.89 -9.96 -4.43
C TRP A 20 -9.30 -9.88 -3.82
N LEU A 21 -10.07 -8.84 -4.15
CA LEU A 21 -11.50 -8.75 -3.83
C LEU A 21 -12.25 -9.96 -4.38
N LEU A 22 -12.13 -10.24 -5.68
CA LEU A 22 -12.84 -11.36 -6.31
C LEU A 22 -12.47 -12.71 -5.72
N TRP A 23 -11.22 -12.91 -5.32
CA TRP A 23 -10.76 -14.16 -4.70
C TRP A 23 -11.17 -14.32 -3.23
N THR A 24 -11.26 -13.22 -2.47
CA THR A 24 -11.60 -13.27 -1.03
C THR A 24 -13.10 -13.18 -0.76
N LEU A 25 -13.88 -12.62 -1.68
CA LEU A 25 -15.33 -12.47 -1.57
C LEU A 25 -16.07 -13.77 -1.20
N PRO A 26 -15.89 -14.92 -1.90
CA PRO A 26 -16.62 -16.14 -1.57
C PRO A 26 -16.29 -16.65 -0.16
N LEU A 27 -15.03 -16.54 0.26
CA LEU A 27 -14.58 -16.95 1.59
C LEU A 27 -15.19 -16.05 2.68
N VAL A 28 -15.20 -14.74 2.46
CA VAL A 28 -15.82 -13.77 3.39
C VAL A 28 -17.32 -14.00 3.50
N LEU A 29 -18.01 -14.28 2.39
CA LEU A 29 -19.44 -14.60 2.39
C LEU A 29 -19.73 -15.91 3.14
N LEU A 30 -18.92 -16.95 2.92
CA LEU A 30 -19.07 -18.23 3.60
C LEU A 30 -18.84 -18.10 5.12
N LEU A 31 -17.74 -17.46 5.53
CA LEU A 31 -17.43 -17.24 6.95
C LEU A 31 -18.45 -16.31 7.63
N GLY A 32 -18.91 -15.28 6.92
CA GLY A 32 -19.96 -14.38 7.40
C GLY A 32 -21.28 -15.12 7.61
N GLY A 33 -21.69 -15.96 6.66
CA GLY A 33 -22.91 -16.76 6.75
C GLY A 33 -22.89 -17.75 7.92
N VAL A 34 -21.78 -18.51 8.07
CA VAL A 34 -21.57 -19.41 9.22
C VAL A 34 -21.58 -18.63 10.53
N GLY A 35 -20.93 -17.46 10.54
CA GLY A 35 -20.90 -16.53 11.67
C GLY A 35 -22.28 -16.13 12.19
N VAL A 36 -23.16 -15.72 11.27
CA VAL A 36 -24.55 -15.32 11.59
C VAL A 36 -25.36 -16.52 12.10
N LEU A 37 -25.22 -17.70 11.48
CA LEU A 37 -25.93 -18.91 11.91
C LEU A 37 -25.51 -19.34 13.33
N GLY A 38 -24.22 -19.24 13.67
CA GLY A 38 -23.74 -19.53 15.02
C GLY A 38 -24.23 -18.53 16.08
N LEU A 39 -24.37 -17.25 15.72
CA LEU A 39 -24.97 -16.25 16.62
C LEU A 39 -26.44 -16.58 16.91
N LEU A 40 -27.20 -17.00 15.90
CA LEU A 40 -28.59 -17.44 16.07
C LEU A 40 -28.69 -18.69 16.95
N ALA A 41 -27.77 -19.66 16.79
CA ALA A 41 -27.73 -20.86 17.64
C ALA A 41 -27.33 -20.58 19.09
N LEU A 42 -26.55 -19.52 19.35
CA LEU A 42 -26.19 -19.08 20.71
C LEU A 42 -27.42 -18.59 21.49
N ILE A 43 -28.37 -17.94 20.81
CA ILE A 43 -29.61 -17.42 21.41
C ILE A 43 -30.51 -18.57 21.86
N ASP A 44 -30.42 -19.74 21.21
CA ASP A 44 -31.37 -20.83 21.39
C ASP A 44 -30.86 -21.97 22.30
N GLN A 45 -29.57 -22.38 22.25
CA GLN A 45 -29.15 -23.68 22.83
C GLN A 45 -27.80 -23.75 23.57
N GLY A 46 -27.18 -22.63 23.99
CA GLY A 46 -26.01 -22.70 24.89
C GLY A 46 -24.73 -23.31 24.29
N PHE A 47 -24.61 -23.38 22.96
CA PHE A 47 -23.41 -23.85 22.27
C PHE A 47 -22.30 -22.79 22.22
N HIS A 48 -21.69 -22.52 23.37
CA HIS A 48 -20.71 -21.45 23.54
C HIS A 48 -19.45 -21.58 22.66
N VAL A 49 -19.00 -22.81 22.37
CA VAL A 49 -17.81 -23.05 21.54
C VAL A 49 -18.09 -22.77 20.06
N VAL A 50 -19.24 -23.21 19.55
CA VAL A 50 -19.65 -22.96 18.15
C VAL A 50 -19.85 -21.46 17.94
N ALA A 51 -20.50 -20.79 18.88
CA ALA A 51 -20.70 -19.36 18.85
C ALA A 51 -19.37 -18.57 18.86
N LEU A 52 -18.40 -18.97 19.68
CA LEU A 52 -17.08 -18.34 19.71
C LEU A 52 -16.34 -18.46 18.37
N VAL A 53 -16.32 -19.66 17.77
CA VAL A 53 -15.71 -19.88 16.45
C VAL A 53 -16.38 -19.02 15.37
N CYS A 54 -17.71 -18.92 15.42
CA CYS A 54 -18.49 -18.09 14.51
C CYS A 54 -18.20 -16.59 14.67
N LEU A 55 -18.06 -16.11 15.91
CA LEU A 55 -17.70 -14.73 16.24
C LEU A 55 -16.29 -14.37 15.73
N LEU A 56 -15.33 -15.27 15.92
CA LEU A 56 -13.97 -15.12 15.36
C LEU A 56 -14.00 -15.08 13.82
N GLY A 57 -14.85 -15.90 13.19
CA GLY A 57 -15.11 -15.86 11.76
C GLY A 57 -15.62 -14.50 11.27
N LEU A 58 -16.56 -13.88 12.00
CA LEU A 58 -17.07 -12.54 11.69
C LEU A 58 -16.01 -11.45 11.84
N VAL A 59 -15.20 -11.49 12.90
CA VAL A 59 -14.09 -10.55 13.10
C VAL A 59 -13.09 -10.66 11.95
N TRP A 60 -12.74 -11.88 11.54
CA TRP A 60 -11.81 -12.11 10.44
C TRP A 60 -12.39 -11.65 9.09
N ALA A 61 -13.66 -11.96 8.84
CA ALA A 61 -14.40 -11.50 7.67
C ALA A 61 -14.47 -9.97 7.60
N GLY A 62 -14.74 -9.28 8.71
CA GLY A 62 -14.72 -7.83 8.80
C GLY A 62 -13.34 -7.23 8.54
N PHE A 63 -12.28 -7.83 9.08
CA PHE A 63 -10.90 -7.41 8.83
C PHE A 63 -10.50 -7.59 7.35
N ALA A 64 -10.85 -8.73 6.75
CA ALA A 64 -10.63 -9.00 5.34
C ALA A 64 -11.38 -7.98 4.47
N LEU A 65 -12.68 -7.76 4.72
CA LEU A 65 -13.50 -6.80 4.01
C LEU A 65 -12.93 -5.37 4.10
N ARG A 66 -12.56 -4.91 5.31
CA ARG A 66 -11.91 -3.60 5.51
C ARG A 66 -10.63 -3.49 4.69
N THR A 67 -9.80 -4.54 4.67
CA THR A 67 -8.56 -4.57 3.90
C THR A 67 -8.86 -4.47 2.40
N VAL A 68 -9.83 -5.24 1.90
CA VAL A 68 -10.24 -5.17 0.50
C VAL A 68 -10.75 -3.78 0.14
N LEU A 69 -11.65 -3.21 0.94
CA LEU A 69 -12.22 -1.87 0.73
C LEU A 69 -11.16 -0.78 0.76
N ARG A 70 -10.14 -0.92 1.62
CA ARG A 70 -9.00 0.02 1.65
C ARG A 70 -8.27 0.03 0.31
N TRP A 71 -8.00 -1.12 -0.28
CA TRP A 71 -7.27 -1.21 -1.55
C TRP A 71 -8.17 -1.07 -2.79
N ARG A 72 -9.49 -1.10 -2.62
CA ARG A 72 -10.46 -0.94 -3.69
C ARG A 72 -10.34 0.46 -4.29
N GLY A 73 -10.19 0.50 -5.61
CA GLY A 73 -10.15 1.76 -6.36
C GLY A 73 -8.81 2.50 -6.30
N LEU A 74 -7.78 1.96 -5.62
CA LEU A 74 -6.43 2.47 -5.76
C LEU A 74 -5.87 2.04 -7.12
N VAL A 75 -5.52 3.03 -7.93
CA VAL A 75 -4.88 2.85 -9.22
C VAL A 75 -3.63 3.70 -9.21
N THR A 76 -2.51 3.14 -9.64
CA THR A 76 -1.28 3.92 -9.82
C THR A 76 -0.89 3.91 -11.28
N ALA A 77 -0.29 4.98 -11.76
CA ALA A 77 0.25 5.02 -13.11
C ALA A 77 1.67 5.58 -13.09
N LEU A 78 2.50 5.13 -14.03
CA LEU A 78 3.85 5.63 -14.23
C LEU A 78 3.97 6.12 -15.67
N ASP A 79 4.39 7.36 -15.84
CA ASP A 79 4.63 7.97 -17.14
C ASP A 79 5.87 8.86 -17.12
N ALA A 80 6.12 9.60 -18.21
CA ALA A 80 7.26 10.49 -18.33
C ALA A 80 7.24 11.66 -17.33
N LYS A 81 6.08 12.03 -16.78
CA LYS A 81 5.96 13.15 -15.84
C LYS A 81 6.25 12.71 -14.41
N GLY A 82 5.81 11.51 -14.03
CA GLY A 82 5.95 11.08 -12.66
C GLY A 82 5.21 9.80 -12.30
N PHE A 83 5.06 9.65 -10.98
CA PHE A 83 4.27 8.61 -10.36
C PHE A 83 2.89 9.18 -9.99
N TRP A 84 1.85 8.58 -10.54
CA TRP A 84 0.47 8.95 -10.27
C TRP A 84 -0.16 8.00 -9.26
N VAL A 85 -0.88 8.59 -8.30
CA VAL A 85 -1.81 7.90 -7.40
C VAL A 85 -3.22 8.37 -7.69
N LEU A 86 -4.08 7.46 -8.08
CA LEU A 86 -5.49 7.72 -8.40
C LEU A 86 -6.39 6.93 -7.47
N ARG A 87 -7.41 7.59 -6.91
CA ARG A 87 -8.39 6.95 -6.04
C ARG A 87 -9.69 7.75 -6.02
N HIS A 88 -10.83 7.09 -6.29
CA HIS A 88 -12.17 7.71 -6.25
C HIS A 88 -12.29 9.05 -7.01
N GLY A 89 -11.72 9.15 -8.21
CA GLY A 89 -11.77 10.37 -9.04
C GLY A 89 -10.79 11.48 -8.64
N LYS A 90 -10.03 11.30 -7.55
CA LYS A 90 -8.88 12.14 -7.21
C LYS A 90 -7.61 11.54 -7.82
N ALA A 91 -6.71 12.41 -8.26
CA ALA A 91 -5.42 12.02 -8.83
C ALA A 91 -4.34 12.96 -8.28
N VAL A 92 -3.23 12.38 -7.86
CA VAL A 92 -2.06 13.09 -7.33
C VAL A 92 -0.85 12.63 -8.12
N LEU A 93 -0.07 13.59 -8.60
CA LEU A 93 1.19 13.37 -9.28
C LEU A 93 2.32 13.62 -8.29
N ILE A 94 3.24 12.66 -8.18
CA ILE A 94 4.57 12.86 -7.61
C ILE A 94 5.53 13.00 -8.80
N PRO A 95 5.94 14.23 -9.14
CA PRO A 95 6.83 14.48 -10.27
C PRO A 95 8.19 13.78 -10.09
N TRP A 96 8.84 13.38 -11.18
CA TRP A 96 10.18 12.80 -11.07
C TRP A 96 11.22 13.81 -10.55
N ASP A 97 11.12 15.06 -10.96
CA ASP A 97 12.00 16.15 -10.51
C ASP A 97 11.81 16.52 -9.03
N SER A 98 10.71 16.12 -8.41
CA SER A 98 10.53 16.30 -6.96
C SER A 98 11.22 15.20 -6.15
N LEU A 99 11.76 14.15 -6.77
CA LEU A 99 12.35 13.00 -6.09
C LEU A 99 13.88 13.10 -6.03
N ALA A 100 14.43 12.79 -4.85
CA ALA A 100 15.84 12.51 -4.63
C ALA A 100 16.19 11.10 -5.09
N GLY A 101 15.21 10.20 -5.17
CA GLY A 101 15.47 8.82 -5.52
C GLY A 101 14.30 7.86 -5.44
N ILE A 102 14.47 6.71 -6.10
CA ILE A 102 13.47 5.65 -6.22
C ILE A 102 14.14 4.29 -6.18
N GLY A 103 13.54 3.35 -5.47
CA GLY A 103 14.05 1.98 -5.39
C GLY A 103 12.95 0.96 -5.18
N LEU A 104 13.20 -0.26 -5.69
CA LEU A 104 12.41 -1.43 -5.33
C LEU A 104 13.15 -2.24 -4.29
N TYR A 105 12.51 -2.44 -3.15
CA TYR A 105 13.08 -3.13 -2.03
C TYR A 105 12.39 -4.46 -1.81
N TRP A 106 13.14 -5.42 -1.31
CA TRP A 106 12.58 -6.68 -0.88
C TRP A 106 13.19 -7.16 0.43
N THR A 107 12.36 -7.78 1.26
CA THR A 107 12.77 -8.32 2.54
C THR A 107 12.22 -9.73 2.70
N ARG A 108 13.06 -10.66 3.16
CA ARG A 108 12.67 -12.04 3.45
C ARG A 108 12.16 -12.19 4.87
N VAL A 109 10.87 -12.51 5.02
CA VAL A 109 10.19 -12.80 6.30
C VAL A 109 9.79 -14.26 6.34
N GLY A 110 10.56 -15.08 7.04
CA GLY A 110 10.40 -16.54 6.98
C GLY A 110 10.52 -17.04 5.53
N ARG A 111 9.48 -17.73 5.04
CA ARG A 111 9.38 -18.22 3.65
C ARG A 111 8.77 -17.19 2.67
N ARG A 112 8.35 -16.01 3.15
CA ARG A 112 7.67 -15.01 2.32
C ARG A 112 8.62 -13.86 1.95
N LEU A 113 8.47 -13.36 0.72
CA LEU A 113 9.11 -12.13 0.26
C LEU A 113 8.11 -10.98 0.33
N VAL A 114 8.49 -9.91 1.00
CA VAL A 114 7.76 -8.64 1.00
C VAL A 114 8.47 -7.73 0.02
N HIS A 115 7.73 -7.17 -0.95
CA HIS A 115 8.29 -6.22 -1.91
C HIS A 115 7.66 -4.85 -1.70
N THR A 116 8.48 -3.83 -1.61
CA THR A 116 8.06 -2.43 -1.45
C THR A 116 8.70 -1.56 -2.51
N MET A 117 8.01 -0.50 -2.88
CA MET A 117 8.56 0.58 -3.67
C MET A 117 8.70 1.80 -2.77
N GLU A 118 9.89 2.41 -2.77
CA GLU A 118 10.16 3.63 -2.02
C GLU A 118 10.39 4.78 -2.99
N LEU A 119 9.67 5.89 -2.76
CA LEU A 119 9.84 7.17 -3.46
C LEU A 119 10.35 8.18 -2.43
N CYS A 120 11.56 8.70 -2.61
CA CYS A 120 12.23 9.60 -1.69
C CYS A 120 12.18 11.04 -2.23
N PRO A 121 11.35 11.96 -1.69
CA PRO A 121 11.23 13.34 -2.17
C PRO A 121 12.41 14.23 -1.76
N ARG A 122 12.87 15.15 -2.62
CA ARG A 122 14.00 16.05 -2.30
C ARG A 122 13.69 17.03 -1.16
N GLY A 123 12.44 17.43 -1.03
CA GLY A 123 11.98 18.42 -0.06
C GLY A 123 10.90 17.88 0.87
N ASP A 124 10.20 18.81 1.51
CA ASP A 124 9.12 18.48 2.43
C ASP A 124 8.01 17.70 1.74
N ILE A 125 7.44 16.75 2.47
CA ILE A 125 6.24 16.04 2.07
C ILE A 125 5.04 16.90 2.45
N ASP A 126 4.17 17.15 1.47
CA ASP A 126 2.84 17.66 1.74
C ASP A 126 2.03 16.58 2.48
N ASP A 127 1.91 16.74 3.80
CA ASP A 127 1.15 15.84 4.68
C ASP A 127 -0.36 16.16 4.67
N ASP A 128 -0.78 17.22 3.98
CA ASP A 128 -2.19 17.60 3.87
C ASP A 128 -2.91 16.85 2.76
N ASP A 129 -2.19 16.20 1.82
CA ASP A 129 -2.82 15.33 0.82
C ASP A 129 -3.23 13.97 1.42
N PRO A 130 -4.54 13.71 1.60
CA PRO A 130 -5.02 12.48 2.22
C PRO A 130 -4.71 11.22 1.40
N LEU A 131 -4.43 11.33 0.10
CA LEU A 131 -4.06 10.18 -0.73
C LEU A 131 -2.61 9.77 -0.54
N LEU A 132 -1.71 10.72 -0.30
CA LEU A 132 -0.29 10.41 -0.13
C LEU A 132 0.05 10.04 1.31
N ARG A 133 -0.65 10.63 2.29
CA ARG A 133 -0.43 10.41 3.73
C ARG A 133 -0.38 8.93 4.14
N GLU A 134 -1.22 8.07 3.53
CA GLU A 134 -1.22 6.63 3.85
C GLU A 134 0.09 5.91 3.48
N PHE A 135 0.86 6.49 2.55
CA PHE A 135 2.15 5.97 2.07
C PHE A 135 3.35 6.62 2.78
N VAL A 136 3.18 7.75 3.47
CA VAL A 136 4.27 8.47 4.13
C VAL A 136 4.89 7.65 5.26
N ARG A 137 6.21 7.52 5.26
CA ARG A 137 6.99 6.87 6.31
C ARG A 137 8.15 7.78 6.72
N ASP A 138 8.25 8.10 8.01
CA ASP A 138 9.46 8.67 8.61
C ASP A 138 10.24 7.55 9.27
N THR A 139 11.37 7.20 8.67
CA THR A 139 12.28 6.18 9.20
C THR A 139 13.72 6.53 8.79
N ALA A 140 14.71 5.79 9.31
CA ALA A 140 16.10 6.03 8.96
C ALA A 140 16.30 6.08 7.42
N PRO A 141 17.21 6.94 6.93
CA PRO A 141 17.53 6.99 5.51
C PRO A 141 17.89 5.62 4.98
N LEU A 142 17.46 5.33 3.75
CA LEU A 142 17.76 4.04 3.10
C LEU A 142 19.25 3.90 2.75
N ARG A 143 19.91 5.03 2.51
CA ARG A 143 21.34 5.19 2.29
C ARG A 143 21.72 6.65 2.57
N GLU A 144 23.01 6.90 2.65
CA GLU A 144 23.55 8.25 2.80
C GLU A 144 23.05 9.19 1.68
N GLY A 145 22.70 10.42 2.05
CA GLY A 145 22.16 11.43 1.14
C GLY A 145 20.70 11.28 0.75
N LEU A 146 19.98 10.25 1.22
CA LEU A 146 18.53 10.15 1.05
C LEU A 146 17.76 10.69 2.26
N PRO A 147 16.55 11.24 2.03
CA PRO A 147 15.70 11.76 3.08
C PRO A 147 15.10 10.63 3.93
N ARG A 148 14.78 10.98 5.18
CA ARG A 148 14.08 10.11 6.13
C ARG A 148 12.64 9.86 5.72
N LEU A 149 11.94 10.96 5.43
CA LEU A 149 10.57 10.99 4.94
C LEU A 149 10.51 10.46 3.50
N ARG A 150 9.60 9.52 3.25
CA ARG A 150 9.43 8.90 1.93
C ARG A 150 8.05 8.26 1.78
N TYR A 151 7.64 8.03 0.54
CA TYR A 151 6.44 7.24 0.25
C TYR A 151 6.80 5.76 0.07
N ARG A 152 6.16 4.88 0.83
CA ARG A 152 6.31 3.42 0.77
C ARG A 152 5.03 2.77 0.26
N LEU A 153 5.13 2.05 -0.85
CA LEU A 153 4.03 1.29 -1.43
C LEU A 153 4.31 -0.21 -1.37
N ASP A 154 3.32 -1.01 -0.96
CA ASP A 154 3.39 -2.48 -1.07
C ASP A 154 3.13 -2.87 -2.53
N VAL A 155 4.14 -3.44 -3.17
CA VAL A 155 4.10 -3.85 -4.58
C VAL A 155 4.23 -5.37 -4.75
N ARG A 156 3.98 -6.15 -3.69
CA ARG A 156 4.20 -7.61 -3.65
C ARG A 156 3.63 -8.35 -4.86
N HIS A 157 2.44 -7.99 -5.30
CA HIS A 157 1.74 -8.66 -6.38
C HIS A 157 2.08 -8.14 -7.78
N PHE A 158 2.78 -7.01 -7.86
CA PHE A 158 3.05 -6.28 -9.09
C PHE A 158 4.52 -5.93 -9.27
N PHE A 159 5.42 -6.56 -8.50
CA PHE A 159 6.85 -6.21 -8.47
C PHE A 159 7.49 -6.17 -9.86
N SER A 160 7.22 -7.17 -10.71
CA SER A 160 7.77 -7.21 -12.08
C SER A 160 7.20 -6.11 -12.98
N VAL A 161 5.95 -5.70 -12.76
CA VAL A 161 5.30 -4.60 -13.49
C VAL A 161 5.94 -3.28 -13.08
N TYR A 162 6.10 -3.05 -11.78
CA TYR A 162 6.79 -1.86 -11.27
C TYR A 162 8.25 -1.77 -11.70
N ASP A 163 8.99 -2.88 -11.64
CA ASP A 163 10.39 -2.88 -12.07
C ASP A 163 10.53 -2.49 -13.54
N ARG A 164 9.67 -3.04 -14.41
CA ARG A 164 9.66 -2.68 -15.83
C ARG A 164 9.22 -1.23 -16.04
N ALA A 165 8.20 -0.77 -15.29
CA ALA A 165 7.69 0.59 -15.40
C ALA A 165 8.75 1.62 -14.97
N LEU A 166 9.43 1.38 -13.85
CA LEU A 166 10.48 2.27 -13.34
C LEU A 166 11.67 2.31 -14.28
N ARG A 167 12.11 1.16 -14.82
CA ARG A 167 13.17 1.13 -15.84
C ARG A 167 12.81 1.87 -17.13
N ARG A 168 11.51 1.96 -17.45
CA ARG A 168 11.03 2.64 -18.66
C ARG A 168 10.85 4.14 -18.45
N TRP A 169 10.30 4.55 -17.31
CA TRP A 169 9.79 5.90 -17.11
C TRP A 169 10.60 6.74 -16.13
N ALA A 170 11.28 6.12 -15.15
CA ALA A 170 12.06 6.88 -14.18
C ALA A 170 13.39 7.32 -14.80
N PRO A 171 13.82 8.58 -14.58
CA PRO A 171 15.17 9.03 -14.92
C PRO A 171 16.25 8.09 -14.33
N PRO A 172 17.27 7.69 -15.11
CA PRO A 172 18.29 6.75 -14.68
C PRO A 172 18.99 7.15 -13.37
N GLU A 173 19.21 8.44 -13.16
CA GLU A 173 19.86 9.01 -11.97
C GLU A 173 19.02 8.88 -10.69
N LEU A 174 17.69 8.76 -10.80
CA LEU A 174 16.80 8.55 -9.67
C LEU A 174 16.67 7.07 -9.31
N TRP A 175 16.91 6.17 -10.27
CA TRP A 175 16.64 4.76 -10.12
C TRP A 175 17.84 4.00 -9.54
N PHE A 176 17.72 3.55 -8.29
CA PHE A 176 18.80 2.83 -7.61
C PHE A 176 18.70 1.31 -7.74
N GLY A 177 17.75 0.82 -8.53
CA GLY A 177 17.59 -0.60 -8.78
C GLY A 177 16.82 -1.33 -7.68
N ARG A 178 17.11 -2.64 -7.61
CA ARG A 178 16.50 -3.57 -6.66
C ARG A 178 17.45 -3.78 -5.49
N VAL A 179 16.99 -3.63 -4.27
CA VAL A 179 17.84 -3.72 -3.08
C VAL A 179 17.21 -4.67 -2.04
N GLU A 180 18.00 -5.62 -1.54
CA GLU A 180 17.60 -6.43 -0.40
C GLU A 180 17.72 -5.61 0.89
N GLN A 181 16.70 -5.69 1.74
CA GLN A 181 16.68 -5.00 3.04
C GLN A 181 16.60 -6.00 4.19
N PRO A 182 17.29 -5.73 5.32
CA PRO A 182 17.24 -6.57 6.50
C PRO A 182 15.83 -6.58 7.10
N ARG A 183 15.51 -7.60 7.92
CA ARG A 183 14.18 -7.72 8.54
C ARG A 183 13.76 -6.52 9.40
N SER A 184 14.72 -5.80 9.98
CA SER A 184 14.49 -4.58 10.77
C SER A 184 13.81 -3.47 9.95
N TYR A 185 14.02 -3.44 8.64
CA TYR A 185 13.38 -2.52 7.69
C TYR A 185 11.85 -2.56 7.76
N LEU A 186 11.27 -3.74 7.98
CA LEU A 186 9.82 -3.90 8.09
C LEU A 186 9.26 -3.44 9.43
N ARG A 187 10.06 -3.50 10.52
CA ARG A 187 9.63 -3.03 11.84
C ARG A 187 9.63 -1.51 11.94
N GLN A 188 10.50 -0.84 11.20
CA GLN A 188 10.50 0.62 11.10
C GLN A 188 9.21 1.16 10.44
N SER A 189 8.35 0.30 9.88
CA SER A 189 7.03 0.68 9.36
C SER A 189 6.00 1.08 10.45
N ALA A 190 6.34 0.96 11.74
CA ALA A 190 5.46 1.33 12.84
C ALA A 190 5.71 2.78 13.27
N THR A 191 4.72 3.63 12.98
CA THR A 191 4.42 4.95 13.54
C THR A 191 5.50 5.54 14.45
N ALA A 192 6.42 6.33 13.87
CA ALA A 192 7.20 7.29 14.61
C ALA A 192 6.76 8.69 14.17
N GLY A 193 6.16 9.45 15.09
CA GLY A 193 6.22 10.92 15.02
C GLY A 193 4.97 11.68 14.59
N LEU A 194 3.78 11.38 15.12
CA LEU A 194 2.79 12.44 15.40
C LEU A 194 3.15 13.07 16.75
N THR A 195 4.32 13.70 16.82
CA THR A 195 4.68 14.60 17.91
C THR A 195 4.92 15.95 17.27
N ARG A 196 3.89 16.81 17.31
CA ARG A 196 4.06 18.25 17.10
C ARG A 196 5.09 18.76 18.10
N PRO A 197 6.17 19.45 17.69
CA PRO A 197 6.91 20.28 18.61
C PRO A 197 6.11 21.58 18.81
N GLY A 198 5.65 21.79 20.05
CA GLY A 198 5.30 23.09 20.61
C GLY A 198 4.06 23.80 20.04
N GLN A 199 2.94 23.65 20.74
CA GLN A 199 2.12 24.79 21.22
C GLN A 199 1.58 24.43 22.60
#